data_AF-A0A930X685-F1
#
_entry.id   AF-A0A930X685-F1
#
_cell.length_a   1.000
_cell.length_b   1.000
_cell.length_c   1.000
_cell.angle_alpha   90.00
_cell.angle_beta   90.00
_cell.angle_gamma   90.00
#
_symmetry.space_group_name_H-M   'P 1'
#
loop_
_entity.id
_entity.type
_entity.pdbx_description
1 polymer ?
#
loop_
_entity_poly.entity_id
_entity_poly.type
_entity_poly.pdbx_seq_one_letter_code
_entity_poly.pdbx_strand_id
1 'polypeptide(L)'
;MAVVICPGVHPQGWTDAFLRAIAPILRSRHIQPVIPAVDPTWAWSTFALDRALNAVIPNARSPLLLIAFSAGCVAATGVAQARSQQGEAVRAVVAIDGWGVAIAGPFATYRLSHDAFTHHTSAWLGSSDRRFYAEPAVPHAALWQRPDLVTGWQVQEHGSRPIHARTTAIAFLSGCLESHPDTWPQ
;
A
#
# COMPACT_ATOMS: atom_id res chain seq x y z
N MET A 1 7.18 13.89 -0.94
CA MET A 1 7.11 12.55 -0.32
C MET A 1 7.65 11.52 -1.31
N ALA A 2 8.20 10.39 -0.87
CA ALA A 2 8.57 9.30 -1.79
C ALA A 2 7.49 8.22 -1.75
N VAL A 3 6.87 7.93 -2.91
CA VAL A 3 5.95 6.79 -3.06
C VAL A 3 6.75 5.59 -3.51
N VAL A 4 6.81 4.58 -2.66
CA VAL A 4 7.58 3.35 -2.88
C VAL A 4 6.61 2.23 -3.25
N ILE A 5 6.89 1.55 -4.35
CA ILE A 5 6.13 0.37 -4.80
C ILE A 5 6.86 -0.88 -4.35
N CYS A 6 6.21 -1.68 -3.50
CA CYS A 6 6.75 -2.91 -2.90
C CYS A 6 5.98 -4.12 -3.46
N PRO A 7 6.39 -4.69 -4.61
CA PRO A 7 5.69 -5.82 -5.22
C PRO A 7 5.81 -7.10 -4.40
N GLY A 8 4.97 -8.08 -4.72
CA GLY A 8 5.05 -9.43 -4.17
C GLY A 8 5.91 -10.37 -5.03
N VAL A 9 5.82 -11.67 -4.76
CA VAL A 9 6.47 -12.70 -5.59
C VAL A 9 5.61 -12.98 -6.81
N HIS A 10 5.90 -12.34 -7.94
CA HIS A 10 5.17 -12.53 -9.19
C HIS A 10 5.98 -12.06 -10.41
N PRO A 11 5.54 -12.36 -11.66
CA PRO A 11 6.16 -11.85 -12.87
C PRO A 11 6.13 -10.31 -12.93
N GLN A 12 7.18 -9.69 -13.49
CA GLN A 12 7.32 -8.23 -13.58
C GLN A 12 6.14 -7.55 -14.28
N GLY A 13 5.55 -8.21 -15.28
CA GLY A 13 4.42 -7.66 -16.06
C GLY A 13 3.20 -7.29 -15.22
N TRP A 14 3.04 -7.84 -14.01
CA TRP A 14 1.96 -7.44 -13.11
C TRP A 14 2.21 -6.06 -12.50
N THR A 15 3.45 -5.77 -12.05
CA THR A 15 3.81 -4.44 -11.55
C THR A 15 3.77 -3.42 -12.69
N ASP A 16 4.20 -3.79 -13.90
CA ASP A 16 4.08 -2.88 -15.05
C ASP A 16 2.62 -2.52 -15.35
N ALA A 17 1.70 -3.49 -15.21
CA ALA A 17 0.27 -3.24 -15.34
C ALA A 17 -0.27 -2.33 -14.23
N PHE A 18 0.11 -2.59 -12.98
CA PHE A 18 -0.22 -1.74 -11.84
C PHE A 18 0.24 -0.29 -12.04
N LEU A 19 1.50 -0.10 -12.45
CA LEU A 19 2.10 1.21 -12.71
C LEU A 19 1.35 1.95 -13.82
N ARG A 20 0.95 1.27 -14.90
CA ARG A 20 0.12 1.87 -15.95
C ARG A 20 -1.24 2.31 -15.41
N ALA A 21 -1.87 1.51 -14.56
CA ALA A 21 -3.18 1.81 -13.98
C ALA A 21 -3.12 3.01 -13.02
N ILE A 22 -2.07 3.13 -12.20
CA ILE A 22 -1.92 4.21 -11.21
C ILE A 22 -1.23 5.48 -11.77
N ALA A 23 -0.57 5.39 -12.93
CA ALA A 23 0.14 6.50 -13.54
C ALA A 23 -0.66 7.81 -13.66
N PRO A 24 -1.97 7.82 -14.02
CA PRO A 24 -2.75 9.05 -14.05
C PRO A 24 -2.78 9.78 -12.69
N ILE A 25 -2.92 9.02 -11.59
CA ILE A 25 -2.95 9.56 -10.23
C ILE A 25 -1.57 10.08 -9.81
N LEU A 26 -0.50 9.36 -10.14
CA LEU A 26 0.85 9.81 -9.81
C LEU A 26 1.25 11.06 -10.60
N ARG A 27 0.89 11.12 -11.89
CA ARG A 27 1.18 12.26 -12.77
C ARG A 27 0.44 13.52 -12.35
N SER A 28 -0.84 13.43 -12.00
CA SER A 28 -1.61 14.59 -11.53
C SER A 28 -1.03 15.23 -10.27
N ARG A 29 -0.21 14.48 -9.54
CA ARG A 29 0.48 14.90 -8.32
C ARG A 29 1.98 15.15 -8.51
N HIS A 30 2.51 15.04 -9.73
CA HIS A 30 3.94 15.13 -10.03
C HIS A 30 4.82 14.14 -9.21
N ILE A 31 4.28 12.97 -8.87
CA ILE A 31 4.99 11.93 -8.13
C ILE A 31 5.66 10.97 -9.11
N GLN A 32 6.96 10.75 -8.93
CA GLN A 32 7.68 9.65 -9.57
C GLN A 32 7.76 8.48 -8.59
N PRO A 33 7.17 7.31 -8.90
CA PRO A 33 7.24 6.16 -8.00
C PRO A 33 8.65 5.57 -7.97
N VAL A 34 9.10 5.17 -6.78
CA VAL A 34 10.35 4.44 -6.58
C VAL A 34 10.03 2.95 -6.53
N ILE A 35 10.73 2.15 -7.33
CA ILE A 35 10.63 0.69 -7.33
C ILE A 35 12.01 0.17 -6.96
N PRO A 36 12.24 -0.23 -5.70
CA PRO A 36 13.54 -0.72 -5.27
C PRO A 36 13.92 -2.00 -6.01
N ALA A 37 15.18 -2.12 -6.42
CA ALA A 37 15.70 -3.31 -7.07
C ALA A 37 15.87 -4.45 -6.05
N VAL A 38 14.78 -5.15 -5.76
CA VAL A 38 14.74 -6.33 -4.89
C VAL A 38 14.47 -7.55 -5.76
N ASP A 39 15.27 -8.60 -5.59
CA ASP A 39 15.01 -9.89 -6.22
C ASP A 39 13.61 -10.38 -5.79
N PRO A 40 12.72 -10.77 -6.73
CA PRO A 40 11.36 -11.20 -6.40
C PRO A 40 11.29 -12.33 -5.36
N THR A 41 12.30 -13.21 -5.27
CA THR A 41 12.36 -14.27 -4.26
C THR A 41 12.52 -13.74 -2.82
N TRP A 42 12.97 -12.49 -2.70
CA TRP A 42 13.18 -11.75 -1.45
C TRP A 42 12.14 -10.65 -1.24
N ALA A 43 11.03 -10.64 -1.96
CA ALA A 43 9.98 -9.60 -1.86
C ALA A 43 9.41 -9.42 -0.44
N TRP A 44 9.50 -10.45 0.42
CA TRP A 44 9.07 -10.43 1.82
C TRP A 44 10.16 -9.95 2.79
N SER A 45 11.40 -9.78 2.34
CA SER A 45 12.54 -9.45 3.19
C SER A 45 12.63 -7.94 3.46
N THR A 46 12.30 -7.57 4.69
CA THR A 46 12.50 -6.21 5.23
C THR A 46 13.92 -5.70 4.99
N PHE A 47 14.92 -6.53 5.26
CA PHE A 47 16.33 -6.15 5.10
C PHE A 47 16.69 -5.89 3.64
N ALA A 48 16.23 -6.74 2.71
CA ALA A 48 16.51 -6.57 1.29
C ALA A 48 15.87 -5.28 0.76
N LEU A 49 14.62 -5.01 1.14
CA LEU A 49 13.92 -3.78 0.79
C LEU A 49 14.60 -2.54 1.36
N ASP A 50 14.94 -2.55 2.66
CA ASP A 50 15.57 -1.38 3.29
C ASP A 50 16.93 -1.06 2.67
N ARG A 51 17.75 -2.09 2.41
CA ARG A 51 19.03 -1.92 1.71
C ARG A 51 18.85 -1.33 0.31
N ALA A 52 17.88 -1.82 -0.45
CA ALA A 52 17.59 -1.31 -1.79
C ALA A 52 17.08 0.14 -1.73
N LEU A 53 16.27 0.49 -0.73
CA LEU A 53 15.79 1.86 -0.51
C LEU A 53 16.93 2.82 -0.18
N ASN A 54 17.86 2.43 0.68
CA ASN A 54 19.00 3.28 1.03
C ASN A 54 19.93 3.56 -0.17
N ALA A 55 19.91 2.72 -1.20
CA ALA A 55 20.66 2.95 -2.44
C ALA A 55 20.00 3.97 -3.39
N VAL A 56 18.68 4.16 -3.30
CA VAL A 56 17.90 5.00 -4.24
C VAL A 56 17.24 6.21 -3.60
N ILE A 57 17.11 6.22 -2.26
CA ILE A 57 16.60 7.34 -1.46
C ILE A 57 17.73 7.80 -0.52
N PRO A 58 18.64 8.66 -1.00
CA PRO A 58 19.82 9.07 -0.25
C PRO A 58 19.54 9.99 0.95
N ASN A 59 18.29 10.41 1.17
CA ASN A 59 17.89 11.32 2.25
C ASN A 59 16.77 10.73 3.11
N ALA A 60 17.11 10.31 4.33
CA ALA A 60 16.20 9.83 5.38
C ALA A 60 15.11 10.84 5.82
N ARG A 61 15.10 12.06 5.26
CA ARG A 61 14.14 13.12 5.56
C ARG A 61 12.92 13.15 4.65
N SER A 62 12.94 12.46 3.50
CA SER A 62 11.78 12.41 2.63
C SER A 62 10.76 11.44 3.21
N PRO A 63 9.54 11.88 3.57
CA PRO A 63 8.56 10.97 4.14
C PRO A 63 8.21 9.86 3.16
N LEU A 64 8.15 8.62 3.63
CA LEU A 64 7.83 7.45 2.81
C LEU A 64 6.32 7.17 2.81
N LEU A 65 5.77 6.83 1.65
CA LEU A 65 4.47 6.17 1.52
C LEU A 65 4.69 4.87 0.75
N LEU A 66 4.44 3.74 1.42
CA LEU A 66 4.69 2.41 0.87
C LEU A 66 3.39 1.85 0.32
N ILE A 67 3.36 1.47 -0.96
CA ILE A 67 2.27 0.73 -1.58
C ILE A 67 2.76 -0.68 -1.86
N ALA A 68 2.23 -1.64 -1.12
CA ALA A 68 2.74 -2.99 -1.06
C ALA A 68 1.72 -4.02 -1.49
N PHE A 69 2.17 -5.11 -2.10
CA PHE A 69 1.30 -6.20 -2.55
C PHE A 69 1.75 -7.55 -2.02
N SER A 70 0.81 -8.36 -1.53
CA SER A 70 1.06 -9.76 -1.16
C SER A 70 2.23 -9.87 -0.18
N ALA A 71 3.23 -10.71 -0.46
CA ALA A 71 4.48 -10.84 0.27
C ALA A 71 5.24 -9.51 0.48
N GLY A 72 5.13 -8.56 -0.45
CA GLY A 72 5.69 -7.21 -0.32
C GLY A 72 5.16 -6.43 0.88
N CYS A 73 3.95 -6.77 1.35
CA CYS A 73 3.39 -6.18 2.57
C CYS A 73 4.24 -6.49 3.80
N VAL A 74 4.85 -7.69 3.87
CA VAL A 74 5.73 -8.06 4.99
C VAL A 74 6.95 -7.13 5.03
N ALA A 75 7.65 -6.99 3.90
CA ALA A 75 8.82 -6.15 3.81
C ALA A 75 8.47 -4.67 4.05
N ALA A 76 7.40 -4.16 3.43
CA ALA A 76 6.99 -2.76 3.57
C ALA A 76 6.63 -2.42 5.01
N THR A 77 5.88 -3.29 5.71
CA THR A 77 5.54 -3.07 7.10
C THR A 77 6.76 -3.12 8.01
N GLY A 78 7.67 -4.08 7.80
CA GLY A 78 8.92 -4.15 8.55
C GLY A 78 9.78 -2.89 8.36
N VAL A 79 9.90 -2.38 7.13
CA VAL A 79 10.62 -1.14 6.83
C VAL A 79 9.93 0.04 7.51
N ALA A 80 8.62 0.15 7.40
CA ALA A 80 7.85 1.22 8.01
C ALA A 80 8.06 1.28 9.53
N GLN A 81 8.03 0.13 10.20
CA GLN A 81 8.24 0.01 11.63
C GLN A 81 9.67 0.36 12.04
N ALA A 82 10.67 -0.23 11.37
CA ALA A 82 12.08 0.01 11.68
C ALA A 82 12.46 1.50 11.51
N ARG A 83 12.05 2.11 10.39
CA ARG A 83 12.31 3.53 10.11
C ARG A 83 11.59 4.46 11.08
N SER A 84 10.34 4.14 11.42
CA SER A 84 9.58 4.91 12.43
C SER A 84 10.25 4.87 13.81
N GLN A 85 10.81 3.73 14.22
CA GLN A 85 11.58 3.60 15.46
C GLN A 85 12.89 4.40 15.45
N GLN A 86 13.46 4.64 14.27
CA GLN A 86 14.65 5.48 14.07
C GLN A 86 14.31 6.98 13.95
N GLY A 87 13.03 7.36 14.07
CA GLY A 87 12.57 8.74 13.93
C GLY A 87 12.47 9.22 12.48
N GLU A 88 12.56 8.31 11.49
CA GLU A 88 12.33 8.64 10.09
C GLU A 88 10.82 8.81 9.82
N ALA A 89 10.50 9.69 8.88
CA ALA A 89 9.11 9.97 8.53
C ALA A 89 8.53 8.88 7.63
N VAL A 90 7.58 8.10 8.15
CA VAL A 90 6.71 7.23 7.35
C VAL A 90 5.29 7.79 7.42
N ARG A 91 4.73 8.16 6.26
CA ARG A 91 3.38 8.72 6.17
C ARG A 91 2.33 7.62 6.24
N ALA A 92 2.50 6.59 5.43
CA ALA A 92 1.49 5.56 5.25
C ALA A 92 2.06 4.24 4.75
N VAL A 93 1.34 3.16 5.07
CA VAL A 93 1.45 1.86 4.42
C VAL A 93 0.09 1.53 3.81
N VAL A 94 0.07 1.37 2.49
CA VAL A 94 -1.06 0.83 1.72
C VAL A 94 -0.75 -0.62 1.41
N ALA A 95 -1.43 -1.55 2.10
CA ALA A 95 -1.29 -2.97 1.86
C ALA A 95 -2.41 -3.51 0.99
N ILE A 96 -2.01 -4.03 -0.17
CA ILE A 96 -2.88 -4.66 -1.14
C ILE A 96 -2.73 -6.16 -0.98
N ASP A 97 -3.79 -6.78 -0.49
CA ASP A 97 -3.94 -8.22 -0.32
C ASP A 97 -2.81 -8.91 0.49
N GLY A 98 -2.31 -8.22 1.51
CA GLY A 98 -1.36 -8.74 2.49
C GLY A 98 -2.03 -9.55 3.60
N TRP A 99 -2.75 -10.62 3.25
CA TRP A 99 -3.39 -11.51 4.22
C TRP A 99 -2.36 -12.06 5.22
N GLY A 100 -2.72 -12.10 6.51
CA GLY A 100 -1.81 -12.56 7.56
C GLY A 100 -0.74 -11.55 8.02
N VAL A 101 -0.59 -10.40 7.34
CA VAL A 101 0.40 -9.39 7.73
C VAL A 101 -0.20 -8.44 8.77
N ALA A 102 0.42 -8.36 9.95
CA ALA A 102 0.04 -7.40 10.98
C ALA A 102 0.60 -6.01 10.65
N ILE A 103 -0.30 -5.04 10.39
CA ILE A 103 0.07 -3.69 9.98
C ILE A 103 -0.38 -2.73 11.06
N ALA A 104 0.59 -2.25 11.83
CA ALA A 104 0.40 -1.28 12.89
C ALA A 104 1.69 -0.49 13.10
N GLY A 105 1.56 0.79 13.42
CA GLY A 105 2.68 1.70 13.68
C GLY A 105 2.20 3.15 13.80
N PRO A 106 3.12 4.10 14.02
CA PRO A 106 2.79 5.53 14.15
C PRO A 106 2.55 6.21 12.79
N PHE A 107 2.07 5.46 11.80
CA PHE A 107 1.82 5.89 10.42
C PHE A 107 0.42 5.47 9.99
N ALA A 108 -0.12 6.12 8.97
CA ALA A 108 -1.43 5.76 8.45
C ALA A 108 -1.41 4.38 7.78
N THR A 109 -2.53 3.66 7.87
CA THR A 109 -2.65 2.27 7.45
C THR A 109 -3.89 2.10 6.59
N TYR A 110 -3.69 1.59 5.38
CA TYR A 110 -4.76 1.31 4.42
C TYR A 110 -4.66 -0.14 3.96
N ARG A 111 -5.81 -0.83 3.92
CA ARG A 111 -5.87 -2.23 3.46
C ARG A 111 -6.85 -2.39 2.33
N LEU A 112 -6.42 -3.08 1.28
CA LEU A 112 -7.28 -3.53 0.18
C LEU A 112 -7.28 -5.07 0.19
N SER A 113 -8.45 -5.68 0.09
CA SER A 113 -8.61 -7.13 0.01
C SER A 113 -9.32 -7.54 -1.28
N HIS A 114 -8.95 -8.67 -1.86
CA HIS A 114 -9.57 -9.17 -3.09
C HIS A 114 -10.97 -9.75 -2.89
N ASP A 115 -11.42 -9.91 -1.65
CA ASP A 115 -12.75 -10.34 -1.28
C ASP A 115 -13.12 -9.90 0.16
N ALA A 116 -14.37 -10.15 0.56
CA ALA A 116 -14.87 -9.86 1.90
C ALA A 116 -14.27 -10.80 2.97
N PHE A 117 -13.98 -12.06 2.64
CA PHE A 117 -13.44 -13.03 3.60
C PHE A 117 -12.04 -12.62 4.10
N THR A 118 -11.15 -12.32 3.17
CA THR A 118 -9.80 -11.81 3.43
C THR A 118 -9.87 -10.50 4.21
N HIS A 119 -10.82 -9.63 3.87
CA HIS A 119 -11.04 -8.37 4.60
C HIS A 119 -11.38 -8.59 6.08
N HIS A 120 -12.39 -9.43 6.35
CA HIS A 120 -12.85 -9.67 7.73
C HIS A 120 -11.80 -10.41 8.57
N THR A 121 -11.11 -11.38 7.98
CA THR A 121 -10.07 -12.13 8.69
C THR A 121 -8.81 -11.29 8.93
N SER A 122 -8.48 -10.35 8.04
CA SER A 122 -7.35 -9.44 8.22
C SER A 122 -7.63 -8.29 9.19
N ALA A 123 -8.89 -7.98 9.49
CA ALA A 123 -9.25 -6.88 10.38
C ALA A 123 -8.70 -7.06 11.81
N TRP A 124 -8.41 -8.29 12.22
CA TRP A 124 -7.81 -8.60 13.53
C TRP A 124 -6.30 -8.32 13.59
N LEU A 125 -5.66 -8.08 12.45
CA LEU A 125 -4.20 -7.97 12.32
C LEU A 125 -3.75 -6.49 12.32
N GLY A 126 -4.40 -5.67 13.12
CA GLY A 126 -4.09 -4.25 13.27
C GLY A 126 -5.22 -3.33 12.80
N SER A 127 -5.13 -2.06 13.20
CA SER A 127 -6.06 -1.03 12.77
C SER A 127 -5.84 -0.66 11.30
N SER A 128 -6.86 -0.08 10.67
CA SER A 128 -6.73 0.54 9.35
C SER A 128 -7.61 1.76 9.31
N ASP A 129 -7.03 2.90 8.93
CA ASP A 129 -7.73 4.18 8.86
C ASP A 129 -8.87 4.12 7.83
N ARG A 130 -8.60 3.44 6.71
CA ARG A 130 -9.60 3.10 5.70
C ARG A 130 -9.29 1.73 5.11
N ARG A 131 -10.35 1.02 4.71
CA ARG A 131 -10.23 -0.30 4.10
C ARG A 131 -11.03 -0.37 2.81
N PHE A 132 -10.65 -1.29 1.94
CA PHE A 132 -11.40 -1.67 0.76
C PHE A 132 -11.49 -3.19 0.69
N TYR A 133 -12.61 -3.71 0.21
CA TYR A 133 -12.70 -5.09 -0.24
C TYR A 133 -13.45 -5.17 -1.56
N ALA A 134 -12.97 -6.03 -2.46
CA ALA A 134 -13.61 -6.21 -3.75
C ALA A 134 -14.95 -6.95 -3.59
N GLU A 135 -15.96 -6.48 -4.32
CA GLU A 135 -17.24 -7.14 -4.42
C GLU A 135 -17.87 -6.82 -5.79
N PRO A 136 -17.97 -7.80 -6.71
CA PRO A 136 -17.68 -9.23 -6.49
C PRO A 136 -16.20 -9.53 -6.20
N ALA A 137 -15.94 -10.66 -5.54
CA ALA A 137 -14.59 -11.12 -5.29
C ALA A 137 -13.80 -11.29 -6.60
N VAL A 138 -12.52 -10.96 -6.59
CA VAL A 138 -11.63 -11.06 -7.75
C VAL A 138 -10.40 -11.92 -7.42
N PRO A 139 -9.70 -12.48 -8.42
CA PRO A 139 -8.43 -13.16 -8.14
C PRO A 139 -7.42 -12.22 -7.45
N HIS A 140 -6.64 -12.74 -6.50
CA HIS A 140 -5.52 -12.04 -5.84
C HIS A 140 -4.72 -11.13 -6.77
N ALA A 141 -4.33 -11.68 -7.93
CA ALA A 141 -3.53 -10.99 -8.92
C ALA A 141 -4.27 -9.83 -9.62
N ALA A 142 -5.59 -9.92 -9.80
CA ALA A 142 -6.37 -8.90 -10.49
C ALA A 142 -6.41 -7.58 -9.72
N LEU A 143 -6.43 -7.65 -8.39
CA LEU A 143 -6.40 -6.47 -7.52
C LEU A 143 -5.11 -5.65 -7.69
N TRP A 144 -3.99 -6.32 -8.00
CA TRP A 144 -2.73 -5.65 -8.32
C TRP A 144 -2.59 -5.28 -9.80
N GLN A 145 -2.91 -6.19 -10.72
CA GLN A 145 -2.70 -5.96 -12.15
C GLN A 145 -3.62 -4.87 -12.72
N ARG A 146 -4.89 -4.86 -12.30
CA ARG A 146 -5.95 -4.01 -12.85
C ARG A 146 -6.85 -3.42 -11.76
N PRO A 147 -6.28 -2.66 -10.80
CA PRO A 147 -7.07 -2.00 -9.75
C PRO A 147 -8.12 -1.03 -10.32
N ASP A 148 -7.96 -0.59 -11.56
CA ASP A 148 -8.91 0.24 -12.31
C ASP A 148 -10.22 -0.49 -12.66
N LEU A 149 -10.18 -1.82 -12.78
CA LEU A 149 -11.35 -2.65 -13.11
C LEU A 149 -12.01 -3.29 -11.89
N VAL A 150 -11.36 -3.23 -10.71
CA VAL A 150 -11.87 -3.87 -9.50
C VAL A 150 -12.81 -2.92 -8.76
N THR A 151 -14.09 -3.29 -8.69
CA THR A 151 -15.10 -2.60 -7.89
C THR A 151 -15.26 -3.25 -6.53
N GLY A 152 -15.77 -2.49 -5.57
CA GLY A 152 -15.96 -3.01 -4.22
C GLY A 152 -16.51 -1.96 -3.27
N TRP A 153 -16.21 -2.14 -2.00
CA TRP A 153 -16.65 -1.25 -0.94
C TRP A 153 -15.45 -0.66 -0.23
N GLN A 154 -15.44 0.66 -0.09
CA GLN A 154 -14.63 1.33 0.90
C GLN A 154 -15.36 1.28 2.24
N VAL A 155 -14.63 0.96 3.30
CA VAL A 155 -15.12 0.89 4.67
C VAL A 155 -14.34 1.89 5.52
N GLN A 156 -15.04 2.85 6.13
CA GLN A 156 -14.48 3.77 7.12
C GLN A 156 -15.17 3.54 8.46
N GLU A 157 -14.40 3.48 9.54
CA GLU A 157 -14.96 3.43 10.89
C GLU A 157 -15.56 4.79 11.25
N HIS A 158 -16.84 4.84 11.63
CA HIS A 158 -17.50 6.05 12.10
C HIS A 158 -18.32 5.76 13.36
N GLY A 159 -17.74 6.01 14.54
CA GLY A 159 -18.37 5.67 15.81
C GLY A 159 -18.55 4.16 15.96
N SER A 160 -19.79 3.70 16.20
CA SER A 160 -20.10 2.28 16.41
C SER A 160 -20.51 1.51 15.15
N ARG A 161 -20.59 2.17 13.98
CA ARG A 161 -20.98 1.52 12.73
C ARG A 161 -20.04 1.89 11.58
N PRO A 162 -19.54 0.90 10.81
CA PRO A 162 -18.76 1.19 9.61
C PRO A 162 -19.66 1.81 8.53
N ILE A 163 -19.15 2.83 7.85
CA ILE A 163 -19.77 3.42 6.66
C ILE A 163 -19.19 2.72 5.43
N HIS A 164 -20.07 2.19 4.60
CA HIS A 164 -19.73 1.53 3.34
C HIS A 164 -20.06 2.46 2.17
N ALA A 165 -19.09 2.67 1.28
CA ALA A 165 -19.29 3.42 0.03
C ALA A 165 -18.80 2.60 -1.16
N ARG A 166 -19.62 2.48 -2.21
CA ARG A 166 -19.19 1.82 -3.45
C ARG A 166 -18.09 2.64 -4.12
N THR A 167 -17.04 1.96 -4.55
CA THR A 167 -15.91 2.58 -5.24
C THR A 167 -15.14 1.55 -6.08
N THR A 168 -14.09 1.99 -6.77
CA THR A 168 -13.08 1.13 -7.39
C THR A 168 -11.81 1.08 -6.52
N ALA A 169 -11.01 0.02 -6.66
CA ALA A 169 -9.74 -0.08 -5.96
C ALA A 169 -8.80 1.09 -6.34
N ILE A 170 -8.79 1.52 -7.60
CA ILE A 170 -7.98 2.66 -8.04
C ILE A 170 -8.44 3.99 -7.43
N ALA A 171 -9.75 4.22 -7.29
CA ALA A 171 -10.28 5.42 -6.67
C ALA A 171 -10.00 5.43 -5.15
N PHE A 172 -10.09 4.27 -4.50
CA PHE A 172 -9.64 4.11 -3.11
C PHE A 172 -8.15 4.45 -2.95
N LEU A 173 -7.29 3.97 -3.86
CA LEU A 173 -5.85 4.31 -3.85
C LEU A 173 -5.60 5.81 -4.06
N SER A 174 -6.37 6.47 -4.94
CA SER A 174 -6.33 7.94 -5.09
C SER A 174 -6.64 8.63 -3.77
N GLY A 175 -7.72 8.23 -3.10
CA GLY A 175 -8.11 8.78 -1.81
C GLY A 175 -7.05 8.55 -0.72
N CYS A 176 -6.34 7.41 -0.73
CA CYS A 176 -5.18 7.14 0.13
C CYS A 176 -4.05 8.14 -0.10
N LEU A 177 -3.72 8.37 -1.35
CA LEU A 177 -2.68 9.30 -1.77
C LEU A 177 -3.03 10.75 -1.41
N GLU A 178 -4.29 11.15 -1.62
CA GLU A 178 -4.81 12.50 -1.31
C GLU A 178 -4.74 12.86 0.18
N SER A 179 -4.89 11.87 1.07
CA SER A 179 -4.75 12.08 2.53
C SER A 179 -3.32 12.38 2.97
N HIS A 180 -2.34 12.29 2.07
CA HIS A 180 -0.94 12.58 2.33
C HIS A 180 -0.37 13.56 1.30
N PRO A 181 -0.68 14.87 1.43
CA PRO A 181 -0.10 15.90 0.57
C PRO A 181 1.41 16.01 0.76
N ASP A 182 2.11 16.48 -0.28
CA ASP A 182 3.58 16.61 -0.26
C ASP A 182 4.09 17.64 0.74
N THR A 183 3.24 18.58 1.17
CA THR A 183 3.54 19.58 2.19
C THR A 183 3.16 19.08 3.59
N TRP A 184 4.09 19.11 4.53
CA TRP A 184 3.77 18.98 5.96
C TRP A 184 3.08 20.28 6.42
N PRO A 185 1.95 20.25 7.15
CA PRO A 185 1.47 21.46 7.81
C PRO A 185 2.56 21.94 8.77
N GLN A 186 3.09 23.14 8.54
CA GLN A 186 4.12 23.76 9.39
C GLN A 186 3.62 23.96 10.81
#